data_AF-A0A5K1K0F1-F1
#
_entry.id   AF-A0A5K1K0F1-F1
#
_cell.length_a   1.000
_cell.length_b   1.000
_cell.length_c   1.000
_cell.angle_alpha   90.00
_cell.angle_beta   90.00
_cell.angle_gamma   90.00
#
_symmetry.space_group_name_H-M   'P 1'
#
loop_
_entity.id
_entity.type
_entity.pdbx_description
1 polymer ?
#
loop_
_entity_poly.entity_id
_entity_poly.type
_entity_poly.pdbx_seq_one_letter_code
_entity_poly.pdbx_strand_id
1 'polypeptide(L)'
;MALTNTKLRLKGAQTGHSLLAKKRDALTTRFRAILRRVDEAKRKMGRVMQLASFSLAEVTYATGDISYLVQEQAKSASFKVRAKQENVSGVVLPTFEVDRAPGSGAHSPRSTLLLRLS
;
A
#
# COMPACT_ATOMS: atom_id res chain seq x y z
N MET A 1 30.46 28.17 -37.68
CA MET A 1 30.43 26.84 -37.03
C MET A 1 30.23 26.89 -35.50
N ALA A 2 30.81 27.84 -34.75
CA ALA A 2 30.64 27.89 -33.27
C ALA A 2 29.27 28.41 -32.80
N LEU A 3 28.73 29.47 -33.43
CA LEU A 3 27.44 30.08 -33.06
C LEU A 3 26.24 29.14 -33.29
N THR A 4 26.29 28.29 -34.32
CA THR A 4 25.26 27.29 -34.59
C THR A 4 25.21 26.24 -33.49
N ASN A 5 26.37 25.81 -33.00
CA ASN A 5 26.46 24.84 -31.89
C ASN A 5 25.96 25.44 -30.57
N THR A 6 26.24 26.71 -30.27
CA THR A 6 25.74 27.36 -29.05
C THR A 6 24.23 27.57 -29.10
N LYS A 7 23.67 27.97 -30.24
CA LYS A 7 22.21 28.04 -30.44
C LYS A 7 21.52 26.68 -30.26
N LEU A 8 22.14 25.62 -30.75
CA LEU A 8 21.61 24.25 -30.61
C LEU A 8 21.65 23.77 -29.15
N ARG A 9 22.75 24.04 -28.43
CA ARG A 9 22.86 23.78 -26.99
C ARG A 9 21.83 24.56 -26.17
N LEU A 10 21.62 25.84 -26.50
CA LEU A 10 20.61 26.67 -25.84
C LEU A 10 19.20 26.09 -26.03
N LYS A 11 18.84 25.71 -27.28
CA LYS A 11 17.54 25.09 -27.57
C LYS A 11 17.38 23.75 -26.84
N GLY A 12 18.42 22.92 -26.82
CA GLY A 12 18.45 21.65 -26.07
C GLY A 12 18.23 21.88 -24.57
N ALA A 13 18.93 22.84 -23.97
CA ALA A 13 18.79 23.20 -22.57
C ALA A 13 17.37 23.73 -22.24
N GLN A 14 16.79 24.57 -23.12
CA GLN A 14 15.41 25.05 -22.97
C GLN A 14 14.40 23.89 -22.99
N THR A 15 14.57 22.94 -23.93
CA THR A 15 13.71 21.74 -23.97
C THR A 15 13.91 20.84 -22.76
N GLY A 16 15.16 20.60 -22.34
CA GLY A 16 15.48 19.80 -21.17
C GLY A 16 14.90 20.38 -19.88
N HIS A 17 15.00 21.69 -19.70
CA HIS A 17 14.37 22.38 -18.56
C HIS A 17 12.86 22.20 -18.53
N SER A 18 12.17 22.37 -19.67
CA SER A 18 10.73 22.15 -19.76
C SER A 18 10.32 20.70 -19.44
N LEU A 19 11.08 19.71 -19.93
CA LEU A 19 10.83 18.30 -19.64
C LEU A 19 11.03 17.96 -18.15
N LEU A 20 12.09 18.50 -17.54
CA LEU A 20 12.35 18.30 -16.11
C LEU A 20 11.31 18.99 -15.23
N ALA A 21 10.84 20.18 -15.62
CA ALA A 21 9.74 20.86 -14.93
C ALA A 21 8.46 20.01 -14.95
N LYS A 22 8.09 19.46 -16.11
CA LYS A 22 6.93 18.54 -16.24
C LYS A 22 7.10 17.27 -15.40
N LYS A 23 8.31 16.66 -15.39
CA LYS A 23 8.60 15.49 -14.54
C LYS A 23 8.43 15.82 -13.05
N ARG A 24 8.97 16.96 -12.60
CA ARG A 24 8.82 17.43 -11.22
C ARG A 24 7.36 17.60 -10.85
N ASP A 25 6.57 18.28 -11.68
CA ASP A 25 5.17 18.57 -11.37
C ASP A 25 4.32 17.27 -11.30
N ALA A 26 4.60 16.30 -12.17
CA ALA A 26 3.99 14.96 -12.11
C ALA A 26 4.36 14.23 -10.81
N LEU A 27 5.64 14.27 -10.41
CA LEU A 27 6.11 13.67 -9.16
C LEU A 27 5.47 14.34 -7.93
N THR A 28 5.41 15.67 -7.88
CA THR A 28 4.76 16.41 -6.79
C THR A 28 3.28 16.08 -6.68
N THR A 29 2.59 15.93 -7.82
CA THR A 29 1.17 15.53 -7.84
C THR A 29 0.98 14.13 -7.27
N ARG A 30 1.81 13.17 -7.69
CA ARG A 30 1.79 11.79 -7.17
C ARG A 30 2.15 11.73 -5.69
N PHE A 31 3.14 12.48 -5.26
CA PHE A 31 3.53 12.58 -3.85
C PHE A 31 2.37 13.09 -2.98
N ARG A 32 1.69 14.15 -3.41
CA ARG A 32 0.51 14.67 -2.70
C ARG A 32 -0.65 13.67 -2.66
N ALA A 33 -0.86 12.92 -3.75
CA ALA A 33 -1.86 11.86 -3.77
C ALA A 33 -1.53 10.74 -2.77
N ILE A 34 -0.26 10.35 -2.66
CA ILE A 34 0.21 9.38 -1.67
C ILE A 34 0.00 9.92 -0.25
N LEU A 35 0.37 11.17 0.04
CA LEU A 35 0.15 11.77 1.35
C LEU A 35 -1.32 11.76 1.78
N ARG A 36 -2.24 12.07 0.86
CA ARG A 36 -3.69 11.98 1.13
C ARG A 36 -4.12 10.55 1.47
N ARG A 37 -3.68 9.57 0.69
CA ARG A 37 -3.95 8.14 0.95
C ARG A 37 -3.40 7.70 2.31
N VAL A 38 -2.22 8.16 2.69
CA VAL A 38 -1.59 7.85 3.99
C VAL A 38 -2.39 8.44 5.15
N ASP A 39 -2.84 9.71 5.05
CA ASP A 39 -3.67 10.33 6.10
C ASP A 39 -5.01 9.57 6.25
N GLU A 40 -5.70 9.31 5.15
CA GLU A 40 -6.94 8.52 5.17
C GLU A 40 -6.76 7.13 5.77
N ALA A 41 -5.69 6.42 5.38
CA ALA A 41 -5.37 5.11 5.91
C ALA A 41 -5.04 5.17 7.41
N LYS A 42 -4.28 6.16 7.87
CA LYS A 42 -3.93 6.33 9.29
C LYS A 42 -5.15 6.60 10.15
N ARG A 43 -6.09 7.43 9.68
CA ARG A 43 -7.36 7.69 10.38
C ARG A 43 -8.24 6.44 10.45
N LYS A 44 -8.33 5.67 9.35
CA LYS A 44 -9.05 4.39 9.33
C LYS A 44 -8.40 3.38 10.27
N MET A 45 -7.08 3.28 10.27
CA MET A 45 -6.31 2.38 11.12
C MET A 45 -6.55 2.66 12.60
N GLY A 46 -6.63 3.93 13.02
CA GLY A 46 -6.96 4.28 14.40
C GLY A 46 -8.30 3.70 14.87
N ARG A 47 -9.34 3.79 14.03
CA ARG A 47 -10.66 3.22 14.34
C ARG A 47 -10.65 1.69 14.34
N VAL A 48 -10.01 1.07 13.35
CA VAL A 48 -9.90 -0.40 13.25
C VAL A 48 -9.12 -0.96 14.43
N MET A 49 -8.05 -0.29 14.85
CA MET A 49 -7.28 -0.68 16.03
C MET A 49 -8.11 -0.60 17.30
N GLN A 50 -8.88 0.48 17.49
CA GLN A 50 -9.76 0.62 18.64
C GLN A 50 -10.80 -0.52 18.70
N LEU A 51 -11.43 -0.85 17.57
CA LEU A 51 -12.36 -1.98 17.49
C LEU A 51 -11.67 -3.30 17.82
N ALA A 52 -10.48 -3.55 17.25
CA ALA A 52 -9.71 -4.75 17.51
C ALA A 52 -9.32 -4.89 19.00
N SER A 53 -8.95 -3.78 19.66
CA SER A 53 -8.69 -3.77 21.10
C SER A 53 -9.93 -4.10 21.93
N PHE A 54 -11.12 -3.61 21.53
CA PHE A 54 -12.36 -3.99 22.19
C PHE A 54 -12.70 -5.46 21.99
N SER A 55 -12.58 -5.97 20.77
CA SER A 55 -12.77 -7.40 20.49
C SER A 55 -11.79 -8.28 21.26
N LEU A 56 -10.54 -7.83 21.44
CA LEU A 56 -9.57 -8.54 22.28
C LEU A 56 -10.00 -8.54 23.75
N ALA A 57 -10.50 -7.41 24.27
CA ALA A 57 -11.00 -7.31 25.64
C ALA A 57 -12.23 -8.22 25.90
N GLU A 58 -13.14 -8.34 24.93
CA GLU A 58 -14.27 -9.29 25.00
C GLU A 58 -13.79 -10.73 25.13
N VAL A 59 -12.79 -11.11 24.32
CA VAL A 59 -12.16 -12.44 24.41
C VAL A 59 -11.48 -12.62 25.76
N THR A 60 -10.70 -11.64 26.22
CA THR A 60 -10.03 -11.69 27.53
C THR A 60 -11.02 -11.80 28.68
N TYR A 61 -12.18 -11.15 28.61
CA TYR A 61 -13.23 -11.27 29.61
C TYR A 61 -13.85 -12.66 29.64
N ALA A 62 -14.10 -13.27 28.46
CA ALA A 62 -14.75 -14.57 28.36
C ALA A 62 -13.81 -15.75 28.68
N THR A 63 -12.53 -15.68 28.27
CA THR A 63 -11.60 -16.81 28.32
C THR A 63 -10.37 -16.58 29.19
N GLY A 64 -10.16 -15.38 29.71
CA GLY A 64 -8.89 -14.98 30.34
C GLY A 64 -7.80 -14.67 29.32
N ASP A 65 -6.54 -14.61 29.77
CA ASP A 65 -5.40 -14.30 28.91
C ASP A 65 -5.09 -15.44 27.92
N ILE A 66 -5.13 -15.13 26.63
CA ILE A 66 -4.90 -16.07 25.52
C ILE A 66 -3.53 -15.89 24.86
N SER A 67 -2.71 -14.95 25.32
CA SER A 67 -1.47 -14.52 24.65
C SER A 67 -0.48 -15.66 24.45
N TYR A 68 -0.30 -16.50 25.48
CA TYR A 68 0.61 -17.64 25.43
C TYR A 68 0.18 -18.67 24.39
N LEU A 69 -1.10 -19.04 24.38
CA LEU A 69 -1.67 -20.02 23.44
C LEU A 69 -1.54 -19.54 22.00
N VAL A 70 -1.82 -18.27 21.72
CA VAL A 70 -1.71 -17.70 20.38
C VAL A 70 -0.26 -17.74 19.88
N GLN A 71 0.71 -17.42 20.75
CA GLN A 71 2.13 -17.45 20.40
C GLN A 71 2.63 -18.87 20.12
N GLU A 72 2.21 -19.86 20.91
CA GLU A 72 2.59 -21.27 20.71
C GLU A 72 2.04 -21.85 19.39
N GLN A 73 0.82 -21.45 19.00
CA GLN A 73 0.18 -21.91 17.76
C GLN A 73 0.74 -21.22 16.49
N ALA A 74 1.45 -20.10 16.63
CA ALA A 74 1.97 -19.32 15.49
C ALA A 74 3.22 -19.96 14.85
N LYS A 75 3.04 -21.02 14.06
CA LYS A 75 4.14 -21.76 13.41
C LYS A 75 4.59 -21.18 12.06
N SER A 76 3.65 -20.70 11.24
CA SER A 76 3.95 -20.12 9.93
C SER A 76 3.00 -18.99 9.59
N ALA A 77 3.47 -18.01 8.81
CA ALA A 77 2.66 -16.87 8.41
C ALA A 77 1.55 -17.29 7.44
N SER A 78 0.30 -17.15 7.89
CA SER A 78 -0.90 -17.35 7.07
C SER A 78 -1.15 -16.20 6.10
N PHE A 79 -0.62 -15.02 6.40
CA PHE A 79 -0.70 -13.81 5.58
C PHE A 79 0.70 -13.35 5.19
N LYS A 80 0.97 -13.30 3.88
CA LYS A 80 2.27 -12.90 3.32
C LYS A 80 2.10 -11.71 2.39
N VAL A 81 3.18 -10.97 2.17
CA VAL A 81 3.24 -9.85 1.22
C VAL A 81 4.40 -10.04 0.27
N ARG A 82 4.21 -9.60 -0.97
CA ARG A 82 5.23 -9.62 -2.03
C ARG A 82 5.55 -8.20 -2.47
N ALA A 83 6.83 -7.92 -2.67
CA ALA A 83 7.28 -6.66 -3.22
C ALA A 83 7.12 -6.63 -4.75
N LYS A 84 6.67 -5.49 -5.27
CA LYS A 84 6.49 -5.18 -6.68
C LYS A 84 7.03 -3.78 -6.97
N GLN A 85 7.56 -3.58 -8.17
CA GLN A 85 8.08 -2.29 -8.59
C GLN A 85 7.02 -1.54 -9.40
N GLU A 86 6.69 -0.31 -8.99
CA GLU A 86 5.81 0.61 -9.72
C GLU A 86 6.65 1.79 -10.25
N ASN A 87 6.58 2.07 -11.56
CA ASN A 87 7.27 3.22 -12.15
C ASN A 87 6.34 4.45 -12.18
N VAL A 88 6.78 5.51 -11.53
CA VAL A 88 6.09 6.81 -11.49
C VAL A 88 6.99 7.86 -12.13
N SER A 89 6.65 8.25 -13.36
CA SER A 89 7.35 9.32 -14.11
C SER A 89 8.87 9.09 -14.23
N GLY A 90 9.30 7.84 -14.38
CA GLY A 90 10.71 7.46 -14.48
C GLY A 90 11.42 7.31 -13.13
N VAL A 91 10.68 7.18 -12.03
CA VAL A 91 11.17 6.81 -10.69
C VAL A 91 10.51 5.50 -10.30
N VAL A 92 11.31 4.50 -9.94
CA VAL A 92 10.80 3.19 -9.54
C VAL A 92 10.59 3.15 -8.03
N LEU A 93 9.36 2.83 -7.61
CA LEU A 93 8.95 2.74 -6.21
C LEU A 93 8.64 1.28 -5.85
N PRO A 94 9.13 0.76 -4.72
CA PRO A 94 8.67 -0.52 -4.20
C PRO A 94 7.26 -0.37 -3.63
N THR A 95 6.39 -1.31 -3.97
CA THR A 95 5.01 -1.44 -3.53
C THR A 95 4.79 -2.86 -3.01
N PHE A 96 3.87 -3.04 -2.07
CA PHE A 96 3.57 -4.35 -1.50
C PHE A 96 2.17 -4.79 -1.90
N GLU A 97 2.06 -6.04 -2.36
CA GLU A 97 0.79 -6.70 -2.64
C GLU A 97 0.64 -7.92 -1.72
N VAL A 98 -0.60 -8.23 -1.35
CA VAL A 98 -0.89 -9.40 -0.51
C VAL A 98 -0.65 -10.67 -1.32
N ASP A 99 0.26 -11.51 -0.85
CA ASP A 99 0.55 -12.81 -1.44
C ASP A 99 -0.41 -13.84 -0.82
N ARG A 100 -1.54 -14.08 -1.49
CA ARG A 100 -2.50 -15.10 -1.08
C ARG A 100 -1.94 -16.47 -1.46
N ALA A 101 -1.28 -17.13 -0.51
CA ALA A 101 -0.92 -18.53 -0.67
C ALA A 101 -2.19 -19.37 -0.91
N PRO A 102 -2.23 -20.24 -1.95
CA PRO A 102 -3.35 -21.15 -2.18
C PRO A 102 -3.35 -22.22 -1.10
N GLY A 103 -4.04 -21.96 0.01
CA GLY A 103 -4.11 -22.89 1.15
C GLY A 103 -4.59 -22.28 2.47
N SER A 104 -4.68 -20.95 2.57
CA SER A 104 -5.20 -20.25 3.75
C SER A 104 -6.60 -19.69 3.43
N GLY A 105 -7.63 -20.42 3.84
CA GLY A 105 -9.01 -19.95 4.04
C GLY A 105 -9.60 -19.02 2.97
N ALA A 106 -10.10 -19.60 1.88
CA ALA A 106 -10.94 -18.88 0.91
C ALA A 106 -12.29 -18.47 1.54
N HIS A 107 -12.37 -17.32 2.21
CA HIS A 107 -13.64 -16.63 2.36
C HIS A 107 -13.88 -15.80 1.10
N SER A 108 -14.38 -16.47 0.06
CA SER A 108 -14.96 -15.85 -1.12
C SER A 108 -16.24 -15.12 -0.70
N PRO A 109 -16.45 -13.84 -1.07
CA PRO A 109 -17.69 -13.12 -0.77
C PRO A 109 -18.93 -13.67 -1.49
N ARG A 110 -18.82 -14.81 -2.20
CA ARG A 110 -19.94 -15.50 -2.86
C ARG A 110 -20.63 -16.56 -1.98
N SER A 111 -20.09 -16.93 -0.82
CA SER A 111 -20.71 -17.97 0.04
C SER A 111 -21.74 -17.45 1.05
N THR A 112 -21.86 -16.13 1.26
CA THR A 112 -22.82 -15.55 2.22
C THR A 112 -24.27 -15.52 1.71
N LEU A 113 -24.52 -15.85 0.44
CA LEU A 113 -25.85 -15.82 -0.17
C LEU A 113 -26.64 -17.13 -0.05
N LEU A 114 -26.04 -18.22 0.46
CA LEU A 114 -26.69 -19.54 0.54
C LEU A 114 -27.11 -19.99 1.94
N LEU A 115 -26.89 -19.17 2.98
CA LEU A 115 -27.24 -19.52 4.38
C LEU A 115 -28.45 -18.77 4.94
N ARG A 116 -29.24 -18.10 4.08
CA ARG A 116 -30.58 -17.59 4.41
C ARG A 116 -31.62 -18.26 3.53
N LEU A 117 -31.78 -19.58 3.64
CA LEU A 117 -33.05 -20.29 3.39
C LEU A 117 -32.88 -21.77 3.78
N SER A 118 -33.02 -22.07 5.07
CA SER A 118 -33.44 -23.38 5.60
C SER A 118 -34.08 -23.14 6.95
#